data_AF-A0A1T5ERF0-F1
#
_entry.id   AF-A0A1T5ERF0-F1
#
_cell.length_a   1.000
_cell.length_b   1.000
_cell.length_c   1.000
_cell.angle_alpha   90.00
_cell.angle_beta   90.00
_cell.angle_gamma   90.00
#
_symmetry.space_group_name_H-M   'P 1'
#
loop_
_entity.id
_entity.type
_entity.pdbx_description
1 polymer ?
#
loop_
_entity_poly.entity_id
_entity_poly.type
_entity_poly.pdbx_seq_one_letter_code
_entity_poly.pdbx_strand_id
1 'polypeptide(L)'
;MKQVKFLLLFMAMMLSVSAFAENGILALTRANLQNLRAGDDQPVVMTVSYANGIMKVSYDQSLVGSVFTISTMDGQTLYNGYPQVSNGSFVLPATLNSSDMYLLMIENSEGMLYTVFTLADL
;
A
#
# COMPACT_ATOMS: atom_id res chain seq x y z
N MET A 1 11.11 20.74 -11.41
CA MET A 1 11.40 19.28 -11.49
C MET A 1 10.76 18.45 -10.36
N LYS A 2 10.73 18.89 -9.08
CA LYS A 2 10.06 18.15 -7.98
C LYS A 2 8.55 17.95 -8.19
N GLN A 3 7.82 19.00 -8.61
CA GLN A 3 6.38 18.91 -8.87
C GLN A 3 6.01 17.95 -10.01
N VAL A 4 6.78 17.93 -11.10
CA VAL A 4 6.56 17.01 -12.23
C VAL A 4 6.78 15.55 -11.81
N LYS A 5 7.74 15.28 -10.91
CA LYS A 5 7.95 13.94 -10.34
C LYS A 5 6.78 13.51 -9.44
N PHE A 6 6.24 14.42 -8.63
CA PHE A 6 5.05 14.16 -7.81
C PHE A 6 3.80 13.89 -8.65
N LEU A 7 3.60 14.63 -9.74
CA LEU A 7 2.47 14.43 -10.65
C LEU A 7 2.55 13.08 -11.37
N LEU A 8 3.74 12.68 -11.84
CA LEU A 8 3.97 11.36 -12.44
C LEU A 8 3.76 10.22 -11.43
N LEU A 9 4.22 10.40 -10.19
CA LEU A 9 3.98 9.44 -9.11
C LEU A 9 2.48 9.30 -8.81
N PHE A 10 1.77 10.42 -8.74
CA PHE A 10 0.32 10.44 -8.55
C PHE A 10 -0.44 9.79 -9.71
N MET A 11 -0.03 10.02 -10.96
CA MET A 11 -0.62 9.34 -12.12
C MET A 11 -0.33 7.83 -12.12
N ALA A 12 0.88 7.41 -11.76
CA ALA A 12 1.22 5.99 -11.62
C ALA A 12 0.43 5.32 -10.48
N MET A 13 0.21 6.03 -9.36
CA MET A 13 -0.63 5.59 -8.25
C MET A 13 -2.08 5.36 -8.70
N MET A 14 -2.65 6.30 -9.47
CA MET A 14 -4.02 6.18 -10.02
C MET A 14 -4.17 5.06 -11.07
N LEU A 15 -3.07 4.57 -11.66
CA LEU A 15 -3.08 3.42 -12.58
C LEU A 15 -2.94 2.07 -11.85
N SER A 16 -2.60 2.08 -10.55
CA SER A 16 -2.45 0.88 -9.71
C SER A 16 -3.70 0.50 -8.92
N VAL A 17 -4.85 1.10 -9.23
CA VAL A 17 -6.09 0.93 -8.47
C VAL A 17 -6.57 -0.51 -8.53
N SER A 18 -6.61 -1.15 -7.36
CA SER A 18 -7.17 -2.49 -7.15
C SER A 18 -8.41 -2.39 -6.27
N ALA A 19 -9.48 -3.10 -6.64
CA ALA A 19 -10.70 -3.21 -5.84
C ALA A 19 -10.81 -4.62 -5.28
N PHE A 20 -11.11 -4.77 -3.99
CA PHE A 20 -11.33 -6.09 -3.37
C PHE A 20 -12.45 -6.01 -2.32
N ALA A 21 -13.22 -7.09 -2.15
CA ALA A 21 -14.28 -7.17 -1.14
C ALA A 21 -13.72 -7.71 0.19
N GLU A 22 -13.68 -9.04 0.38
CA GLU A 22 -13.13 -9.66 1.59
C GLU A 22 -11.68 -10.14 1.43
N ASN A 23 -11.35 -10.70 0.27
CA ASN A 23 -10.02 -11.20 -0.05
C ASN A 23 -9.60 -10.66 -1.41
N GLY A 24 -8.35 -10.21 -1.51
CA GLY A 24 -7.85 -9.56 -2.71
C GLY A 24 -6.36 -9.69 -2.87
N ILE A 25 -5.90 -9.21 -4.02
CA ILE A 25 -4.49 -9.07 -4.34
C ILE A 25 -4.20 -7.59 -4.54
N LEU A 26 -3.20 -7.10 -3.82
CA LEU A 26 -2.62 -5.78 -4.02
C LEU A 26 -1.30 -5.94 -4.79
N ALA A 27 -1.17 -5.22 -5.89
CA ALA A 27 0.05 -5.17 -6.68
C ALA A 27 0.79 -3.87 -6.39
N LEU A 28 1.78 -3.93 -5.50
CA LEU A 28 2.52 -2.76 -5.07
C LEU A 28 3.63 -2.42 -6.07
N THR A 29 3.69 -1.15 -6.44
CA THR A 29 4.79 -0.59 -7.21
C THR A 29 5.96 -0.31 -6.28
N ARG A 30 7.16 -0.74 -6.67
CA ARG A 30 8.40 -0.40 -5.96
C ARG A 30 8.93 0.93 -6.48
N ALA A 31 9.37 1.80 -5.58
CA ALA A 31 10.10 3.02 -5.91
C ALA A 31 11.36 3.13 -5.05
N ASN A 32 12.51 3.29 -5.70
CA ASN A 32 13.76 3.59 -5.02
C ASN A 32 13.83 5.11 -4.71
N LEU A 33 14.16 5.47 -3.47
CA LEU A 33 14.27 6.86 -3.02
C LEU A 33 15.31 7.68 -3.82
N GLN A 34 16.35 7.04 -4.35
CA GLN A 34 17.37 7.67 -5.18
C GLN A 34 16.95 7.79 -6.65
N ASN A 35 16.01 6.95 -7.11
CA ASN A 35 15.55 6.94 -8.50
C ASN A 35 14.05 6.66 -8.62
N LEU A 36 13.22 7.65 -8.26
CA LEU A 36 11.75 7.63 -8.43
C LEU A 36 11.27 7.47 -9.90
N ARG A 37 12.18 7.37 -10.88
CA ARG A 37 11.85 7.14 -12.29
C ARG A 37 11.95 5.67 -12.71
N ALA A 38 12.67 4.86 -11.94
CA ALA A 38 12.79 3.43 -12.17
C ALA A 38 12.11 2.74 -11.00
N GLY A 39 10.82 2.43 -11.16
CA GLY A 39 10.29 1.34 -10.37
C GLY A 39 10.99 0.06 -10.82
N ASP A 40 11.37 -0.82 -9.89
CA ASP A 40 11.76 -2.17 -10.34
C ASP A 40 10.59 -2.73 -11.15
N ASP A 41 10.89 -3.26 -12.34
CA ASP A 41 9.92 -3.55 -13.41
C ASP A 41 8.85 -4.60 -13.06
N GLN A 42 8.91 -5.21 -11.87
CA GLN A 42 7.93 -6.20 -11.44
C GLN A 42 7.20 -5.77 -10.15
N PRO A 43 5.85 -5.73 -10.17
CA PRO A 43 5.06 -5.39 -9.01
C PRO A 43 5.24 -6.43 -7.90
N VAL A 44 5.31 -5.96 -6.66
CA VAL A 44 5.31 -6.83 -5.48
C VAL A 44 3.86 -7.19 -5.15
N VAL A 45 3.54 -8.47 -5.17
CA VAL A 45 2.19 -8.97 -4.95
C VAL A 45 1.97 -9.26 -3.46
N MET A 46 0.89 -8.74 -2.89
CA MET A 46 0.47 -9.02 -1.52
C MET A 46 -0.97 -9.51 -1.50
N THR A 47 -1.24 -10.52 -0.69
CA THR A 47 -2.63 -10.96 -0.44
C THR A 47 -3.19 -10.14 0.72
N VAL A 48 -4.36 -9.55 0.53
CA VAL A 48 -5.05 -8.79 1.56
C VAL A 48 -6.37 -9.47 1.90
N SER A 49 -6.69 -9.50 3.19
CA SER A 49 -8.03 -9.84 3.67
C SER A 49 -8.53 -8.75 4.61
N TYR A 50 -9.77 -8.32 4.43
CA TYR A 50 -10.40 -7.30 5.28
C TYR A 50 -11.71 -7.81 5.86
N ALA A 51 -11.80 -7.80 7.19
CA ALA A 51 -13.02 -8.16 7.89
C ALA A 51 -13.07 -7.44 9.24
N ASN A 52 -14.25 -6.93 9.61
CA ASN A 52 -14.52 -6.34 10.93
C ASN A 52 -13.50 -5.24 11.35
N GLY A 53 -13.11 -4.37 10.43
CA GLY A 53 -12.14 -3.29 10.71
C GLY A 53 -10.69 -3.76 10.90
N ILE A 54 -10.41 -5.01 10.55
CA ILE A 54 -9.09 -5.61 10.61
C ILE A 54 -8.65 -5.96 9.19
N MET A 55 -7.53 -5.37 8.78
CA MET A 55 -6.86 -5.73 7.54
C MET A 55 -5.68 -6.63 7.87
N LYS A 56 -5.66 -7.83 7.30
CA LYS A 56 -4.51 -8.74 7.34
C LYS A 56 -3.87 -8.76 5.96
N VAL A 57 -2.55 -8.61 5.93
CA VAL A 57 -1.76 -8.61 4.71
C VAL A 57 -0.72 -9.72 4.80
N SER A 58 -0.63 -10.53 3.75
CA SER A 58 0.33 -11.63 3.60
C SER A 58 1.24 -11.36 2.40
N TYR A 59 2.52 -11.70 2.55
CA TYR A 59 3.59 -11.38 1.62
C TYR A 59 4.72 -12.43 1.72
N ASP A 60 5.54 -12.52 0.69
CA ASP A 60 6.60 -13.52 0.53
C ASP A 60 8.03 -12.98 0.74
N GLN A 61 8.18 -11.65 0.89
CA GLN A 61 9.46 -10.96 1.09
C GLN A 61 9.67 -10.46 2.53
N SER A 62 10.90 -10.22 2.96
CA SER A 62 11.14 -9.60 4.28
C SER A 62 10.72 -8.13 4.28
N LEU A 63 9.89 -7.72 5.25
CA LEU A 63 9.48 -6.33 5.49
C LEU A 63 9.90 -5.84 6.88
N VAL A 64 10.82 -6.53 7.55
CA VAL A 64 11.29 -6.18 8.91
C VAL A 64 11.87 -4.76 8.92
N GLY A 65 11.46 -3.96 9.90
CA GLY A 65 11.91 -2.57 10.04
C GLY A 65 11.23 -1.58 9.11
N SER A 66 10.23 -2.01 8.33
CA SER A 66 9.45 -1.11 7.48
C SER A 66 8.36 -0.37 8.26
N VAL A 67 8.12 0.89 7.91
CA VAL A 67 6.98 1.68 8.36
C VAL A 67 5.83 1.46 7.39
N PHE A 68 4.63 1.27 7.92
CA PHE A 68 3.41 1.08 7.15
C PHE A 68 2.51 2.27 7.36
N THR A 69 2.05 2.86 6.27
CA THR A 69 1.10 3.97 6.26
C THR A 69 -0.12 3.58 5.45
N ILE A 70 -1.31 3.79 6.01
CA ILE A 70 -2.58 3.79 5.27
C ILE A 70 -3.15 5.19 5.40
N SER A 71 -3.48 5.79 4.27
CA SER A 71 -4.20 7.06 4.22
C SER A 71 -5.30 7.04 3.18
N THR A 72 -6.32 7.87 3.37
CA THR A 72 -7.23 8.25 2.30
C THR A 72 -6.48 9.08 1.26
N MET A 73 -7.00 9.13 0.03
CA MET A 73 -6.41 9.95 -1.05
C MET A 73 -6.51 11.47 -0.80
N ASP A 74 -7.39 11.93 0.09
CA ASP A 74 -7.49 13.32 0.52
C ASP A 74 -6.51 13.68 1.66
N GLY A 75 -5.74 12.70 2.15
CA GLY A 75 -4.60 12.91 3.05
C GLY A 75 -4.85 12.58 4.52
N GLN A 76 -6.03 12.07 4.89
CA GLN A 76 -6.26 11.57 6.25
C GLN A 76 -5.46 10.27 6.49
N THR A 77 -4.55 10.29 7.45
CA THR A 77 -3.83 9.09 7.88
C THR A 77 -4.73 8.24 8.78
N LEU A 78 -4.98 7.00 8.37
CA LEU A 78 -5.76 6.01 9.13
C LEU A 78 -4.87 5.12 9.99
N TYR A 79 -3.67 4.81 9.49
CA TYR A 79 -2.67 4.03 10.20
C TYR A 79 -1.27 4.54 9.85
N ASN A 80 -0.39 4.63 10.85
CA ASN A 80 1.04 4.84 10.66
C ASN A 80 1.79 4.12 11.79
N GLY A 81 2.63 3.15 11.45
CA GLY A 81 3.40 2.44 12.46
C GLY A 81 4.16 1.23 11.95
N TYR A 82 4.72 0.49 12.90
CA TYR A 82 5.47 -0.75 12.68
C TYR A 82 4.58 -1.92 13.13
N PRO A 83 3.88 -2.59 12.22
CA PRO A 83 3.04 -3.70 12.58
C PRO A 83 3.89 -4.87 13.08
N GLN A 84 3.29 -5.68 13.95
CA GLN A 84 3.92 -6.90 14.40
C GLN A 84 3.99 -7.89 13.23
N VAL A 85 5.17 -8.00 12.65
CA VAL A 85 5.46 -8.90 11.53
C VAL A 85 5.66 -10.31 12.07
N SER A 86 4.86 -11.27 11.60
CA SER A 86 5.06 -12.70 11.89
C SER A 86 4.76 -13.55 10.66
N ASN A 87 5.65 -14.51 10.37
CA ASN A 87 5.47 -15.54 9.33
C ASN A 87 4.97 -15.01 7.97
N GLY A 88 5.57 -13.93 7.45
CA GLY A 88 5.18 -13.37 6.15
C GLY A 88 3.79 -12.71 6.14
N SER A 89 3.30 -12.28 7.30
CA SER A 89 2.06 -11.53 7.40
C SER A 89 2.11 -10.46 8.49
N PHE A 90 1.22 -9.48 8.37
CA PHE A 90 0.97 -8.48 9.41
C PHE A 90 -0.52 -8.14 9.46
N VAL A 91 -0.94 -7.56 10.59
CA VAL A 91 -2.33 -7.17 10.85
C VAL A 91 -2.38 -5.70 11.25
N LEU A 92 -3.32 -4.96 10.66
CA LEU A 92 -3.53 -3.53 10.88
C LEU A 92 -4.99 -3.29 11.27
N PRO A 93 -5.26 -2.57 12.38
CA PRO A 93 -6.58 -2.01 12.61
C PRO A 93 -6.76 -0.82 11.65
N ALA A 94 -7.78 -0.88 10.80
CA ALA A 94 -8.12 0.19 9.86
C ALA A 94 -9.61 0.15 9.57
N THR A 95 -10.32 1.25 9.80
CA THR A 95 -11.73 1.39 9.40
C THR A 95 -11.77 1.91 7.97
N LEU A 96 -12.15 1.05 7.04
CA LEU A 96 -12.27 1.35 5.61
C LEU A 96 -13.75 1.38 5.19
N ASN A 97 -14.10 2.35 4.35
CA ASN A 97 -15.38 2.52 3.66
C ASN A 97 -15.21 2.16 2.18
N SER A 98 -16.24 1.56 1.58
CA SER A 98 -16.23 1.19 0.16
C SER A 98 -16.29 2.37 -0.80
N SER A 99 -16.75 3.54 -0.35
CA SER A 99 -16.81 4.77 -1.16
C SER A 99 -15.46 5.46 -1.35
N ASP A 100 -14.43 5.05 -0.60
CA ASP A 100 -13.18 5.79 -0.50
C ASP A 100 -12.04 5.07 -1.25
N MET A 101 -11.05 5.86 -1.66
CA MET A 101 -9.77 5.37 -2.17
C MET A 101 -8.68 5.52 -1.12
N TYR A 102 -7.86 4.49 -0.99
CA TYR A 102 -6.80 4.40 -0.01
C TYR A 102 -5.44 4.23 -0.66
N LEU A 103 -4.44 4.87 -0.08
CA LEU A 103 -3.03 4.63 -0.35
C LEU A 103 -2.47 3.73 0.75
N LEU A 104 -1.91 2.58 0.36
CA LEU A 104 -1.01 1.81 1.21
C LEU A 104 0.42 2.13 0.80
N MET A 105 1.25 2.49 1.78
CA MET A 105 2.67 2.77 1.60
C MET A 105 3.49 1.99 2.64
N ILE A 106 4.56 1.35 2.17
CA ILE A 106 5.49 0.58 2.99
C ILE A 106 6.88 1.13 2.71
N GLU A 107 7.56 1.67 3.72
CA GLU A 107 8.83 2.37 3.54
C GLU A 107 9.91 1.83 4.49
N ASN A 108 11.12 1.65 3.97
CA ASN A 108 12.30 1.30 4.76
C ASN A 108 13.55 2.03 4.20
N SER A 109 14.74 1.68 4.70
CA SER A 109 16.00 2.29 4.24
C SER A 109 16.36 2.00 2.77
N GLU A 110 15.75 0.99 2.16
CA GLU A 110 16.02 0.56 0.77
C GLU A 110 15.08 1.24 -0.23
N GLY A 111 13.88 1.63 0.19
CA GLY A 111 12.93 2.33 -0.65
C GLY A 111 11.50 2.24 -0.16
N MET A 112 10.57 2.36 -1.11
CA MET A 112 9.14 2.43 -0.87
C MET A 112 8.39 1.43 -1.76
N LEU A 113 7.38 0.79 -1.20
CA LEU A 113 6.32 0.09 -1.93
C LEU A 113 5.03 0.87 -1.75
N TYR A 114 4.25 1.02 -2.81
CA TYR A 114 2.97 1.69 -2.72
C TYR A 114 1.92 1.08 -3.65
N THR A 115 0.66 1.23 -3.28
CA THR A 115 -0.49 0.92 -4.13
C THR A 115 -1.66 1.79 -3.73
N VAL A 116 -2.55 2.07 -4.69
CA VAL A 116 -3.88 2.62 -4.41
C VAL A 116 -4.90 1.49 -4.48
N PHE A 117 -5.86 1.48 -3.57
CA PHE A 117 -6.92 0.48 -3.56
C PHE A 117 -8.26 1.04 -3.10
N THR A 118 -9.34 0.35 -3.44
CA THR A 118 -10.69 0.57 -2.92
C THR A 118 -11.23 -0.70 -2.30
N LEU A 119 -12.10 -0.56 -1.30
CA LEU A 119 -12.90 -1.68 -0.82
C LEU A 119 -14.14 -1.79 -1.74
N ALA A 120 -14.34 -2.94 -2.36
CA ALA A 120 -15.54 -3.20 -3.14
C ALA A 120 -16.73 -3.44 -2.20
N ASP A 121 -17.92 -2.96 -2.59
CA ASP A 121 -19.15 -3.31 -1.90
C ASP A 121 -19.36 -4.84 -1.92
N LEU A 122 -19.74 -5.39 -0.76
CA LEU A 122 -20.11 -6.79 -0.58
C LEU A 122 -21.51 -7.08 -1.13
#